data_AF-A0A9D0AUL0-F1
#
_entry.id   AF-A0A9D0AUL0-F1
#
_cell.length_a   1.000
_cell.length_b   1.000
_cell.length_c   1.000
_cell.angle_alpha   90.00
_cell.angle_beta   90.00
_cell.angle_gamma   90.00
#
_symmetry.space_group_name_H-M   'P 1'
#
loop_
_entity.id
_entity.type
_entity.pdbx_description
1 polymer ?
#
loop_
_entity_poly.entity_id
_entity_poly.type
_entity_poly.pdbx_seq_one_letter_code
_entity_poly.pdbx_strand_id
1 'polypeptide(L)'
;LIHLGMSGNLQVLPYKTELKKHDHVDIIFTNGLCLRYNDPRRFGCILWTEAPILEHKLLAKLGPEPLEKDFNGKYLYDRAKNRRIAVKNFIMDGNIVVGVGNIYANEALFFARIHPERAVGKISLAEYKRLTKAIKQVLLVAIKMGGTTLRDFTDSSGKPGYFKQELLVYGKAGEICSQCGTIIHTKKIGQRATYYCPICQR
;
A
#
# COMPACT_ATOMS: atom_id res chain seq x y z
N LEU A 1 16.18 11.24 1.87
CA LEU A 1 14.87 10.60 1.56
C LEU A 1 15.13 9.29 0.82
N ILE A 2 14.57 8.18 1.28
CA ILE A 2 14.70 6.86 0.61
C ILE A 2 13.31 6.37 0.24
N HIS A 3 13.06 6.08 -1.03
CA HIS A 3 11.83 5.47 -1.52
C HIS A 3 12.17 4.11 -2.15
N LEU A 4 11.52 3.04 -1.70
CA LEU A 4 11.87 1.67 -2.10
C LEU A 4 11.38 1.30 -3.52
N GLY A 5 10.45 2.06 -4.08
CA GLY A 5 9.85 1.72 -5.37
C GLY A 5 9.04 0.43 -5.26
N MET A 6 9.24 -0.48 -6.22
CA MET A 6 8.47 -1.73 -6.29
C MET A 6 9.18 -2.93 -5.66
N SER A 7 10.52 -2.93 -5.65
CA SER A 7 11.35 -4.09 -5.28
C SER A 7 12.55 -3.71 -4.41
N GLY A 8 12.66 -2.44 -4.03
CA GLY A 8 13.70 -1.99 -3.11
C GLY A 8 13.50 -2.58 -1.73
N ASN A 9 14.60 -2.94 -1.09
CA ASN A 9 14.63 -3.32 0.32
C ASN A 9 15.84 -2.67 1.00
N LEU A 10 15.73 -2.55 2.32
CA LEU A 10 16.78 -2.02 3.19
C LEU A 10 17.12 -3.07 4.24
N GLN A 11 18.40 -3.34 4.41
CA GLN A 11 18.90 -4.29 5.39
C GLN A 11 20.02 -3.67 6.21
N VAL A 12 20.09 -4.03 7.49
CA VAL A 12 21.23 -3.68 8.36
C VAL A 12 22.09 -4.91 8.54
N LEU A 13 23.35 -4.83 8.14
CA LEU A 13 24.30 -5.95 8.12
C LEU A 13 25.73 -5.46 8.40
N PRO A 14 26.67 -6.34 8.77
CA PRO A 14 28.09 -5.99 8.79
C PRO A 14 28.56 -5.45 7.44
N TYR A 15 29.34 -4.35 7.43
CA TYR A 15 29.76 -3.72 6.15
C TYR A 15 30.61 -4.65 5.26
N LYS A 16 31.28 -5.63 5.88
CA LYS A 16 32.11 -6.64 5.18
C LYS A 16 31.28 -7.77 4.56
N THR A 17 29.96 -7.80 4.75
CA THR A 17 29.11 -8.80 4.11
C THR A 17 29.18 -8.67 2.59
N GLU A 18 29.42 -9.78 1.92
CA GLU A 18 29.56 -9.88 0.47
C GLU A 18 28.40 -9.20 -0.26
N LEU A 19 28.73 -8.45 -1.33
CA LEU A 19 27.73 -7.79 -2.17
C LEU A 19 27.02 -8.82 -3.04
N LYS A 20 25.71 -8.74 -3.06
CA LYS A 20 24.83 -9.50 -3.95
C LYS A 20 24.50 -8.68 -5.19
N LYS A 21 24.01 -9.37 -6.21
CA LYS A 21 23.44 -8.73 -7.39
C LYS A 21 22.33 -7.77 -6.96
N HIS A 22 22.36 -6.55 -7.50
CA HIS A 22 21.42 -5.47 -7.24
C HIS A 22 21.59 -4.74 -5.90
N ASP A 23 22.68 -4.98 -5.16
CA ASP A 23 23.11 -4.09 -4.07
C ASP A 23 23.67 -2.81 -4.70
N HIS A 24 22.95 -1.69 -4.57
CA HIS A 24 23.29 -0.46 -5.29
C HIS A 24 23.94 0.60 -4.40
N VAL A 25 23.58 0.67 -3.12
CA VAL A 25 24.08 1.69 -2.19
C VAL A 25 24.27 1.08 -0.80
N ASP A 26 25.44 1.32 -0.20
CA ASP A 26 25.74 1.09 1.20
C ASP A 26 25.96 2.42 1.92
N ILE A 27 25.28 2.61 3.06
CA ILE A 27 25.58 3.69 4.02
C ILE A 27 26.30 3.05 5.20
N ILE A 28 27.62 3.24 5.26
CA ILE A 28 28.49 2.61 6.26
C ILE A 28 28.49 3.42 7.55
N PHE A 29 28.27 2.75 8.67
CA PHE A 29 28.30 3.33 10.01
C PHE A 29 29.64 3.05 10.71
N THR A 30 29.95 3.86 11.72
CA THR A 30 31.22 3.76 12.48
C THR A 30 31.31 2.51 13.36
N ASN A 31 30.19 1.85 13.64
CA ASN A 31 30.12 0.62 14.44
C ASN A 31 30.38 -0.68 13.64
N GLY A 32 30.80 -0.57 12.38
CA GLY A 32 31.06 -1.72 11.52
C GLY A 32 29.82 -2.32 10.85
N LEU A 33 28.65 -1.70 10.98
CA LEU A 33 27.45 -2.04 10.23
C LEU A 33 27.30 -1.14 9.00
N CYS A 34 26.48 -1.56 8.04
CA CYS A 34 25.96 -0.71 6.97
C CYS A 34 24.44 -0.88 6.83
N LEU A 35 23.80 0.19 6.34
CA LEU A 35 22.45 0.12 5.77
C LEU A 35 22.61 -0.09 4.26
N ARG A 36 22.24 -1.28 3.79
CA ARG A 36 22.34 -1.67 2.38
C ARG A 36 21.01 -1.52 1.68
N TYR A 37 21.02 -0.90 0.51
CA TYR A 37 19.88 -0.76 -0.37
C TYR A 37 20.04 -1.67 -1.59
N ASN A 38 19.14 -2.65 -1.70
CA ASN A 38 19.05 -3.57 -2.85
C ASN A 38 17.77 -3.27 -3.64
N ASP A 39 17.86 -3.10 -4.96
CA ASP A 39 16.67 -2.89 -5.80
C ASP A 39 16.81 -3.53 -7.19
N PRO A 40 16.26 -4.75 -7.41
CA PRO A 40 16.36 -5.45 -8.68
C PRO A 40 15.85 -4.67 -9.89
N ARG A 41 14.82 -3.83 -9.71
CA ARG A 41 14.18 -3.07 -10.80
C ARG A 41 14.69 -1.65 -10.94
N ARG A 42 15.43 -1.13 -9.95
CA ARG A 42 15.94 0.24 -9.90
C ARG A 42 14.84 1.30 -10.06
N PHE A 43 13.71 1.08 -9.38
CA PHE A 43 12.56 1.97 -9.38
C PHE A 43 12.48 2.83 -8.11
N GLY A 44 13.26 2.51 -7.08
CA GLY A 44 13.39 3.38 -5.92
C GLY A 44 14.39 4.51 -6.13
N CYS A 45 14.57 5.33 -5.10
CA CYS A 45 15.50 6.44 -5.12
C CYS A 45 16.04 6.77 -3.72
N ILE A 46 17.25 7.32 -3.70
CA ILE A 46 17.90 7.91 -2.53
C ILE A 46 18.22 9.35 -2.89
N LEU A 47 17.56 10.29 -2.22
CA LEU A 47 17.63 11.72 -2.54
C LEU A 47 18.12 12.49 -1.31
N TRP A 48 19.09 13.38 -1.53
CA TRP A 48 19.54 14.35 -0.54
C TRP A 48 18.78 15.68 -0.72
N THR A 49 18.47 16.36 0.38
CA THR A 49 17.87 17.70 0.37
C THR A 49 18.29 18.44 1.62
N GLU A 50 18.58 19.73 1.47
CA GLU A 50 18.88 20.66 2.57
C GLU A 50 17.66 21.51 2.94
N ALA A 51 16.71 21.65 2.01
CA ALA A 51 15.44 22.33 2.25
C ALA A 51 14.55 21.55 3.26
N PRO A 52 13.63 22.23 3.96
CA PRO A 52 12.68 21.59 4.87
C PRO A 52 11.97 20.40 4.21
N ILE A 53 11.97 19.25 4.88
CA ILE A 53 11.55 17.97 4.26
C ILE A 53 10.10 18.00 3.77
N LEU A 54 9.22 18.70 4.48
CA LEU A 54 7.79 18.82 4.13
C LEU A 54 7.55 19.65 2.86
N GLU A 55 8.50 20.51 2.47
CA GLU A 55 8.43 21.31 1.24
C GLU A 55 8.98 20.56 0.03
N HIS A 56 9.63 19.41 0.25
CA HIS A 56 10.20 18.62 -0.83
C HIS A 56 9.10 18.23 -1.84
N LYS A 57 9.35 18.41 -3.15
CA LYS A 57 8.36 18.21 -4.23
C LYS A 57 7.64 16.85 -4.22
N LEU A 58 8.28 15.80 -3.69
CA LEU A 58 7.69 14.45 -3.58
C LEU A 58 6.80 14.27 -2.35
N LEU A 59 6.91 15.15 -1.36
CA LEU A 59 6.18 15.09 -0.09
C LEU A 59 5.11 16.18 0.03
N ALA A 60 5.36 17.37 -0.52
CA ALA A 60 4.53 18.57 -0.36
C ALA A 60 3.07 18.41 -0.82
N LYS A 61 2.77 17.45 -1.71
CA LYS A 61 1.43 17.20 -2.24
C LYS A 61 0.76 15.95 -1.67
N LEU A 62 1.43 15.24 -0.76
CA LEU A 62 0.90 14.01 -0.19
C LEU A 62 -0.36 14.28 0.62
N GLY A 63 -1.28 13.33 0.56
CA GLY A 63 -2.47 13.29 1.41
C GLY A 63 -2.12 12.92 2.85
N PRO A 64 -3.12 12.93 3.75
CA PRO A 64 -2.92 12.60 5.16
C PRO A 64 -2.48 11.15 5.35
N GLU A 65 -1.80 10.90 6.48
CA GLU A 65 -1.48 9.57 6.96
C GLU A 65 -2.78 8.79 7.29
N PRO A 66 -2.97 7.57 6.76
CA PRO A 66 -4.22 6.85 6.90
C PRO A 66 -4.54 6.44 8.34
N LEU A 67 -3.56 6.39 9.24
CA LEU A 67 -3.76 6.01 10.64
C LEU A 67 -4.11 7.19 11.55
N GLU A 68 -3.95 8.42 11.07
CA GLU A 68 -4.22 9.62 11.84
C GLU A 68 -5.70 10.03 11.84
N LYS A 69 -6.03 11.03 12.66
CA LYS A 69 -7.41 11.51 12.84
C LYS A 69 -7.92 12.26 11.60
N ASP A 70 -7.02 12.93 10.89
CA ASP A 70 -7.34 13.73 9.70
C ASP A 70 -7.84 12.86 8.54
N PHE A 71 -7.39 11.60 8.48
CA PHE A 71 -7.97 10.62 7.57
C PHE A 71 -9.25 9.99 8.14
N ASN A 72 -10.40 10.45 7.63
CA ASN A 72 -11.72 9.96 8.03
C ASN A 72 -12.74 9.97 6.88
N GLY A 73 -13.92 9.38 7.11
CA GLY A 73 -14.95 9.24 6.08
C GLY A 73 -15.46 10.57 5.51
N LYS A 74 -15.52 11.63 6.33
CA LYS A 74 -15.91 12.97 5.85
C LYS A 74 -14.87 13.54 4.90
N TYR A 75 -13.58 13.42 5.25
CA TYR A 75 -12.47 13.83 4.39
C TYR A 75 -12.56 13.18 3.00
N LEU A 76 -12.69 11.84 2.93
CA LEU A 76 -12.81 11.15 1.64
C LEU A 76 -14.07 11.54 0.87
N TYR A 77 -15.21 11.67 1.55
CA TYR A 77 -16.47 12.08 0.94
C TYR A 77 -16.36 13.49 0.31
N ASP A 78 -15.77 14.44 1.02
CA ASP A 78 -15.57 15.80 0.51
C ASP A 78 -14.60 15.83 -0.67
N ARG A 79 -13.50 15.07 -0.61
CA ARG A 79 -12.53 14.94 -1.71
C ARG A 79 -13.08 14.22 -2.95
N ALA A 80 -14.10 13.37 -2.76
CA ALA A 80 -14.77 12.62 -3.83
C ALA A 80 -15.80 13.43 -4.62
N LYS A 81 -16.24 14.59 -4.10
CA LYS A 81 -17.26 15.43 -4.75
C LYS A 81 -16.86 15.76 -6.18
N ASN A 82 -17.84 15.67 -7.08
CA ASN A 82 -17.71 15.95 -8.52
C ASN A 82 -16.69 15.08 -9.28
N ARG A 83 -16.17 14.01 -8.68
CA ARG A 83 -15.26 13.07 -9.34
C ARG A 83 -15.98 11.81 -9.77
N ARG A 84 -15.61 11.29 -10.94
CA ARG A 84 -16.21 10.08 -11.55
C ARG A 84 -15.25 8.89 -11.63
N ILE A 85 -14.01 9.06 -11.15
CA ILE A 85 -13.02 7.98 -11.13
C ILE A 85 -13.46 6.82 -10.22
N ALA A 86 -12.96 5.63 -10.52
CA ALA A 86 -13.15 4.45 -9.70
C ALA A 86 -12.58 4.66 -8.29
N VAL A 87 -13.31 4.22 -7.26
CA VAL A 87 -12.88 4.35 -5.85
C VAL A 87 -11.54 3.71 -5.57
N LYS A 88 -11.21 2.60 -6.25
CA LYS A 88 -9.90 1.98 -6.12
C LYS A 88 -8.77 2.93 -6.54
N ASN A 89 -8.90 3.60 -7.69
CA ASN A 89 -7.89 4.53 -8.16
C ASN A 89 -7.78 5.73 -7.22
N PHE A 90 -8.91 6.19 -6.68
CA PHE A 90 -8.96 7.33 -5.78
C PHE A 90 -8.23 7.09 -4.46
N ILE A 91 -8.44 5.94 -3.81
CA ILE A 91 -7.74 5.64 -2.55
C ILE A 91 -6.28 5.22 -2.75
N MET A 92 -5.88 4.86 -3.97
CA MET A 92 -4.47 4.57 -4.32
C MET A 92 -3.68 5.81 -4.73
N ASP A 93 -4.34 6.97 -4.86
CA ASP A 93 -3.67 8.23 -5.16
C ASP A 93 -3.04 8.80 -3.89
N GLY A 94 -1.70 8.90 -3.90
CA GLY A 94 -0.92 9.42 -2.78
C GLY A 94 -1.25 10.87 -2.40
N ASN A 95 -1.88 11.65 -3.29
CA ASN A 95 -2.39 13.00 -2.96
C ASN A 95 -3.73 12.97 -2.22
N ILE A 96 -4.43 11.83 -2.23
CA ILE A 96 -5.69 11.62 -1.51
C ILE A 96 -5.42 10.99 -0.16
N VAL A 97 -4.61 9.93 -0.11
CA VAL A 97 -4.16 9.27 1.11
C VAL A 97 -2.90 8.49 0.81
N VAL A 98 -1.90 8.57 1.70
CA VAL A 98 -0.64 7.84 1.53
C VAL A 98 -0.76 6.39 2.01
N GLY A 99 0.21 5.54 1.63
CA GLY A 99 0.35 4.19 2.16
C GLY A 99 -0.65 3.14 1.65
N VAL A 100 -1.74 3.53 0.96
CA VAL A 100 -2.75 2.59 0.44
C VAL A 100 -2.34 2.06 -0.94
N GLY A 101 -1.49 1.04 -0.95
CA GLY A 101 -1.06 0.33 -2.16
C GLY A 101 -2.11 -0.62 -2.75
N ASN A 102 -1.78 -1.27 -3.88
CA ASN A 102 -2.72 -2.15 -4.60
C ASN A 102 -3.30 -3.27 -3.72
N ILE A 103 -2.49 -3.88 -2.84
CA ILE A 103 -2.93 -4.96 -1.95
C ILE A 103 -4.01 -4.43 -1.01
N TYR A 104 -3.65 -3.42 -0.21
CA TYR A 104 -4.52 -2.86 0.82
C TYR A 104 -5.78 -2.22 0.25
N ALA A 105 -5.71 -1.64 -0.95
CA ALA A 105 -6.89 -1.13 -1.64
C ALA A 105 -7.92 -2.24 -1.95
N ASN A 106 -7.47 -3.40 -2.46
CA ASN A 106 -8.38 -4.52 -2.74
C ASN A 106 -9.01 -5.06 -1.44
N GLU A 107 -8.18 -5.30 -0.41
CA GLU A 107 -8.65 -5.82 0.88
C GLU A 107 -9.61 -4.84 1.57
N ALA A 108 -9.26 -3.55 1.65
CA ALA A 108 -10.11 -2.56 2.30
C ALA A 108 -11.45 -2.37 1.59
N LEU A 109 -11.49 -2.42 0.26
CA LEU A 109 -12.74 -2.35 -0.51
C LEU A 109 -13.61 -3.59 -0.30
N PHE A 110 -12.99 -4.77 -0.16
CA PHE A 110 -13.70 -6.00 0.19
C PHE A 110 -14.33 -5.90 1.58
N PHE A 111 -13.56 -5.52 2.61
CA PHE A 111 -14.07 -5.31 3.97
C PHE A 111 -15.16 -4.24 4.03
N ALA A 112 -15.02 -3.16 3.25
CA ALA A 112 -16.01 -2.08 3.18
C ALA A 112 -17.27 -2.44 2.39
N ARG A 113 -17.26 -3.58 1.67
CA ARG A 113 -18.31 -4.04 0.76
C ARG A 113 -18.61 -3.08 -0.40
N ILE A 114 -17.56 -2.44 -0.93
CA ILE A 114 -17.67 -1.46 -2.01
C ILE A 114 -17.06 -2.04 -3.29
N HIS A 115 -17.79 -1.98 -4.40
CA HIS A 115 -17.27 -2.42 -5.69
C HIS A 115 -16.11 -1.51 -6.15
N PRO A 116 -14.96 -2.06 -6.59
CA PRO A 116 -13.76 -1.26 -6.84
C PRO A 116 -13.87 -0.24 -7.97
N GLU A 117 -14.79 -0.45 -8.91
CA GLU A 117 -15.10 0.50 -9.99
C GLU A 117 -16.13 1.56 -9.64
N ARG A 118 -16.77 1.46 -8.47
CA ARG A 118 -17.83 2.39 -8.13
C ARG A 118 -17.27 3.81 -8.15
N ALA A 119 -17.95 4.66 -8.90
CA ALA A 119 -17.55 6.06 -9.04
C ALA A 119 -17.59 6.73 -7.65
N VAL A 120 -16.51 7.43 -7.30
CA VAL A 120 -16.36 8.04 -5.97
C VAL A 120 -17.50 8.99 -5.61
N GLY A 121 -18.01 9.77 -6.57
CA GLY A 121 -19.16 10.65 -6.36
C GLY A 121 -20.49 9.92 -6.08
N LYS A 122 -20.56 8.59 -6.26
CA LYS A 122 -21.74 7.76 -5.99
C LYS A 122 -21.65 6.98 -4.67
N ILE A 123 -20.62 7.22 -3.87
CA ILE A 123 -20.41 6.55 -2.58
C ILE A 123 -20.94 7.45 -1.47
N SER A 124 -21.80 6.90 -0.61
CA SER A 124 -22.39 7.63 0.50
C SER A 124 -21.35 7.93 1.60
N LEU A 125 -21.61 8.96 2.42
CA LEU A 125 -20.78 9.25 3.58
C LEU A 125 -20.67 8.04 4.54
N ALA A 126 -21.76 7.28 4.71
CA ALA A 126 -21.77 6.07 5.54
C ALA A 126 -20.83 4.99 4.99
N GLU A 127 -20.79 4.81 3.66
CA GLU A 127 -19.83 3.93 3.00
C GLU A 127 -18.39 4.40 3.17
N TYR A 128 -18.11 5.70 3.07
CA TYR A 128 -16.77 6.23 3.33
C TYR A 128 -16.31 6.08 4.78
N LYS A 129 -17.24 6.19 5.75
CA LYS A 129 -16.94 5.88 7.16
C LYS A 129 -16.53 4.41 7.32
N ARG A 130 -17.22 3.48 6.65
CA ARG A 130 -16.82 2.06 6.64
C ARG A 130 -15.48 1.85 5.92
N LEU A 131 -15.27 2.48 4.78
CA LEU A 131 -14.05 2.35 3.99
C LEU A 131 -12.82 2.85 4.77
N THR A 132 -12.89 4.02 5.41
CA THR A 132 -11.77 4.52 6.21
C THR A 132 -11.47 3.63 7.41
N LYS A 133 -12.49 3.06 8.07
CA LYS A 133 -12.30 2.06 9.13
C LYS A 133 -11.61 0.80 8.58
N ALA A 134 -12.05 0.30 7.42
CA ALA A 134 -11.46 -0.87 6.77
C ALA A 134 -10.00 -0.64 6.36
N ILE A 135 -9.67 0.53 5.78
CA ILE A 135 -8.30 0.92 5.43
C ILE A 135 -7.41 0.90 6.69
N LYS A 136 -7.83 1.56 7.77
CA LYS A 136 -7.09 1.59 9.04
C LYS A 136 -6.86 0.18 9.58
N GLN A 137 -7.91 -0.65 9.60
CA GLN A 137 -7.83 -2.03 10.08
C GLN A 137 -6.83 -2.85 9.27
N VAL A 138 -6.96 -2.83 7.94
CA VAL A 138 -6.07 -3.59 7.04
C VAL A 138 -4.60 -3.17 7.22
N LEU A 139 -4.33 -1.86 7.30
CA LEU A 139 -2.98 -1.34 7.49
C LEU A 139 -2.41 -1.70 8.87
N LEU A 140 -3.21 -1.60 9.94
CA LEU A 140 -2.76 -1.98 11.29
C LEU A 140 -2.43 -3.47 11.39
N VAL A 141 -3.24 -4.34 10.78
CA VAL A 141 -2.95 -5.79 10.72
C VAL A 141 -1.68 -6.01 9.91
N ALA A 142 -1.51 -5.34 8.78
CA ALA A 142 -0.29 -5.43 7.99
C ALA A 142 0.96 -5.01 8.77
N ILE A 143 0.91 -3.88 9.48
CA ILE A 143 2.02 -3.40 10.33
C ILE A 143 2.34 -4.41 11.42
N LYS A 144 1.32 -4.91 12.13
CA LYS A 144 1.50 -5.91 13.21
C LYS A 144 2.16 -7.20 12.71
N MET A 145 1.88 -7.59 11.47
CA MET A 145 2.44 -8.80 10.84
C MET A 145 3.79 -8.56 10.14
N GLY A 146 4.38 -7.37 10.30
CA GLY A 146 5.64 -7.01 9.65
C GLY A 146 5.52 -6.78 8.14
N GLY A 147 4.33 -6.42 7.64
CA GLY A 147 4.05 -6.13 6.23
C GLY A 147 3.60 -7.35 5.39
N THR A 148 3.31 -7.10 4.11
CA THR A 148 2.94 -8.16 3.15
C THR A 148 4.13 -8.58 2.30
N THR A 149 4.60 -9.81 2.52
CA THR A 149 5.58 -10.42 1.62
C THR A 149 4.87 -11.16 0.51
N LEU A 150 4.77 -10.52 -0.66
CA LEU A 150 4.29 -11.19 -1.86
C LEU A 150 5.42 -11.85 -2.67
N ARG A 151 6.52 -11.12 -2.88
CA ARG A 151 7.69 -11.58 -3.66
C ARG A 151 9.03 -11.09 -3.10
N ASP A 152 9.20 -9.78 -2.87
CA ASP A 152 10.52 -9.20 -2.55
C ASP A 152 10.57 -8.35 -1.27
N PHE A 153 9.44 -8.23 -0.55
CA PHE A 153 9.41 -7.47 0.70
C PHE A 153 9.96 -8.34 1.84
N THR A 154 11.02 -7.87 2.50
CA THR A 154 11.54 -8.46 3.73
C THR A 154 11.65 -7.38 4.78
N ASP A 155 11.51 -7.75 6.05
CA ASP A 155 11.75 -6.83 7.15
C ASP A 155 13.23 -6.41 7.21
N SER A 156 13.57 -5.50 8.13
CA SER A 156 14.95 -5.03 8.31
C SER A 156 15.95 -6.12 8.72
N SER A 157 15.45 -7.30 9.12
CA SER A 157 16.25 -8.49 9.45
C SER A 157 16.33 -9.49 8.28
N GLY A 158 15.73 -9.16 7.13
CA GLY A 158 15.69 -10.03 5.95
C GLY A 158 14.63 -11.13 6.00
N LYS A 159 13.70 -11.12 6.95
CA LYS A 159 12.63 -12.14 7.06
C LYS A 159 11.37 -11.73 6.29
N PRO A 160 10.65 -12.69 5.70
CA PRO A 160 9.37 -12.40 5.07
C PRO A 160 8.30 -12.07 6.11
N GLY A 161 7.65 -10.91 6.01
CA GLY A 161 6.39 -10.58 6.70
C GLY A 161 5.24 -11.54 6.36
N TYR A 162 4.38 -11.80 7.35
CA TYR A 162 3.43 -12.92 7.35
C TYR A 162 2.02 -12.57 6.82
N PHE A 163 1.74 -11.32 6.44
CA PHE A 163 0.39 -10.87 6.09
C PHE A 163 -0.27 -11.60 4.90
N LYS A 164 0.50 -12.30 4.06
CA LYS A 164 -0.04 -13.06 2.92
C LYS A 164 -1.07 -14.11 3.34
N GLN A 165 -0.98 -14.66 4.55
CA GLN A 165 -1.90 -15.69 5.05
C GLN A 165 -3.32 -15.14 5.32
N GLU A 166 -3.48 -13.84 5.53
CA GLU A 166 -4.75 -13.19 5.90
C GLU A 166 -5.45 -12.48 4.72
N LEU A 167 -4.88 -12.54 3.51
CA LEU A 167 -5.48 -11.90 2.33
C LEU A 167 -6.81 -12.57 1.98
N LEU A 168 -7.87 -11.78 1.83
CA LEU A 168 -9.21 -12.31 1.55
C LEU A 168 -9.53 -12.30 0.06
N VAL A 169 -9.00 -11.34 -0.69
CA VAL A 169 -9.26 -11.24 -2.15
C VAL A 169 -8.01 -11.09 -3.00
N TYR A 170 -6.98 -10.41 -2.50
CA TYR A 170 -5.80 -10.09 -3.31
C TYR A 170 -5.06 -11.36 -3.74
N GLY A 171 -4.89 -11.53 -5.05
CA GLY A 171 -4.19 -12.70 -5.60
C GLY A 171 -5.04 -13.97 -5.63
N LYS A 172 -6.28 -13.94 -5.13
CA LYS A 172 -7.18 -15.10 -4.99
C LYS A 172 -8.20 -15.23 -6.13
N ALA A 173 -7.85 -14.78 -7.33
CA ALA A 173 -8.74 -14.89 -8.49
C ALA A 173 -9.07 -16.37 -8.78
N GLY A 174 -10.35 -16.68 -8.95
CA GLY A 174 -10.80 -18.07 -9.15
C GLY A 174 -11.01 -18.86 -7.84
N GLU A 175 -10.57 -18.35 -6.70
CA GLU A 175 -10.85 -18.97 -5.40
C GLU A 175 -12.23 -18.59 -4.87
N ILE A 176 -12.70 -19.35 -3.89
CA ILE A 176 -14.00 -19.14 -3.23
C ILE A 176 -13.88 -18.01 -2.20
N CYS A 177 -14.80 -17.04 -2.26
CA CYS A 177 -14.95 -15.99 -1.27
C CYS A 177 -15.30 -16.59 0.10
N SER A 178 -14.47 -16.32 1.11
CA SER A 178 -14.66 -16.82 2.48
C SER A 178 -15.92 -16.28 3.18
N GLN A 179 -16.58 -15.26 2.63
CA GLN A 179 -17.77 -14.64 3.20
C GLN A 179 -19.09 -15.15 2.60
N CYS A 180 -19.10 -15.52 1.32
CA CYS A 180 -20.36 -15.84 0.61
C CYS A 180 -20.28 -17.06 -0.30
N GLY A 181 -19.12 -17.72 -0.42
CA GLY A 181 -18.98 -18.90 -1.28
C GLY A 181 -18.86 -18.62 -2.78
N THR A 182 -18.99 -17.36 -3.23
CA THR A 182 -18.88 -17.01 -4.66
C THR A 182 -17.43 -16.90 -5.10
N ILE A 183 -17.16 -17.20 -6.37
CA ILE A 183 -15.82 -17.05 -6.97
C ILE A 183 -15.36 -15.59 -6.92
N ILE A 184 -14.11 -15.37 -6.52
CA ILE A 184 -13.44 -14.08 -6.55
C ILE A 184 -13.05 -13.76 -7.99
N HIS A 185 -13.49 -12.60 -8.46
CA HIS A 185 -13.23 -12.13 -9.81
C HIS A 185 -11.97 -11.27 -9.85
N THR A 186 -11.33 -11.25 -11.01
CA THR A 186 -10.22 -10.35 -11.31
C THR A 186 -10.54 -9.45 -12.49
N LYS A 187 -10.05 -8.22 -12.44
CA LYS A 187 -10.12 -7.27 -13.55
C LYS A 187 -8.96 -6.28 -13.49
N LYS A 188 -8.78 -5.51 -14.56
CA LYS A 188 -7.79 -4.44 -14.62
C LYS A 188 -8.48 -3.08 -14.44
N ILE A 189 -8.09 -2.32 -13.41
CA ILE A 189 -8.54 -0.94 -13.16
C ILE A 189 -7.29 -0.07 -13.05
N GLY A 190 -7.19 0.99 -13.85
CA GLY A 190 -6.01 1.87 -13.83
C GLY A 190 -4.70 1.13 -14.11
N GLN A 191 -4.72 0.14 -15.01
CA GLN A 191 -3.59 -0.76 -15.29
C GLN A 191 -3.12 -1.64 -14.12
N ARG A 192 -3.89 -1.72 -13.02
CA ARG A 192 -3.60 -2.56 -11.85
C ARG A 192 -4.55 -3.74 -11.76
N ALA A 193 -4.01 -4.92 -11.46
CA ALA A 193 -4.81 -6.10 -11.16
C ALA A 193 -5.69 -5.84 -9.92
N THR A 194 -6.96 -6.15 -10.04
CA THR A 194 -8.01 -5.85 -9.08
C THR A 194 -8.81 -7.11 -8.81
N TYR A 195 -8.90 -7.47 -7.54
CA TYR A 195 -9.55 -8.67 -7.06
C TYR A 195 -10.74 -8.26 -6.20
N TYR A 196 -11.89 -8.86 -6.42
CA TYR A 196 -13.11 -8.51 -5.72
C TYR A 196 -14.13 -9.64 -5.75
N CYS A 197 -15.01 -9.69 -4.76
CA CYS A 197 -16.14 -10.60 -4.77
C CYS A 197 -17.37 -9.89 -5.39
N PRO A 198 -17.97 -10.43 -6.46
CA PRO A 198 -19.09 -9.78 -7.15
C PRO A 198 -20.38 -9.73 -6.31
N ILE A 199 -20.49 -10.55 -5.26
CA ILE A 199 -21.67 -10.60 -4.39
C ILE A 199 -21.49 -9.73 -3.14
N CYS A 200 -20.32 -9.81 -2.49
CA CYS A 200 -20.06 -9.04 -1.27
C CYS A 200 -19.87 -7.54 -1.52
N GLN A 201 -19.47 -7.14 -2.73
CA GLN A 201 -19.10 -5.75 -3.04
C GLN A 201 -20.07 -5.13 -4.07
N ARG A 202 -20.66 -3.99 -3.73
CA ARG A 202 -21.66 -3.27 -4.57
C ARG A 202 -21.26 -1.81 -4.85
#